data_AF-A0A962KI76-F1
#
_entry.id   AF-A0A962KI76-F1
#
_cell.length_a   1.000
_cell.length_b   1.000
_cell.length_c   1.000
_cell.angle_alpha   90.00
_cell.angle_beta   90.00
_cell.angle_gamma   90.00
#
_symmetry.space_group_name_H-M   'P 1'
#
loop_
_entity.id
_entity.type
_entity.pdbx_description
1 polymer ?
#
loop_
_entity_poly.entity_id
_entity_poly.type
_entity_poly.pdbx_seq_one_letter_code
_entity_poly.pdbx_strand_id
1 'polypeptide(L)' 'SEAEVDETLAQAVLAGATLTKPAQKVFWGGYSGYFKDPDGHLWEVAYNPFVWIGPEDE' A
#
# COMPACT_ATOMS: atom_id res chain seq x y z
N SER A 1 3.32 1.50 -8.39
CA SER A 1 2.16 1.77 -9.28
C SER A 1 0.86 1.47 -8.55
N GLU A 2 -0.30 1.85 -9.07
CA GLU A 2 -1.60 1.51 -8.43
C GLU A 2 -1.80 -0.02 -8.34
N ALA A 3 -1.48 -0.76 -9.41
CA ALA A 3 -1.62 -2.23 -9.43
C ALA A 3 -0.73 -2.94 -8.40
N GLU A 4 0.50 -2.45 -8.19
CA GLU A 4 1.39 -3.02 -7.18
C GLU A 4 0.85 -2.84 -5.75
N VAL A 5 0.04 -1.79 -5.50
CA VAL A 5 -0.65 -1.63 -4.21
C VAL A 5 -1.66 -2.76 -4.01
N ASP A 6 -2.49 -3.03 -5.02
CA ASP A 6 -3.47 -4.12 -4.98
C ASP A 6 -2.80 -5.49 -4.79
N GLU A 7 -1.74 -5.76 -5.56
CA GLU A 7 -0.98 -7.01 -5.45
C GLU A 7 -0.35 -7.18 -4.06
N THR A 8 0.26 -6.12 -3.51
CA THR A 8 0.90 -6.17 -2.19
C THR A 8 -0.14 -6.42 -1.09
N LEU A 9 -1.32 -5.78 -1.16
CA LEU A 9 -2.40 -6.02 -0.20
C LEU A 9 -2.92 -7.45 -0.30
N ALA A 10 -3.08 -7.99 -1.51
CA ALA A 10 -3.49 -9.37 -1.71
C ALA A 10 -2.44 -10.35 -1.13
N GLN A 11 -1.16 -10.10 -1.36
CA GLN A 11 -0.07 -10.88 -0.76
C GLN A 11 -0.08 -10.83 0.76
N ALA A 12 -0.30 -9.66 1.36
CA ALA A 12 -0.40 -9.53 2.81
C ALA A 12 -1.54 -10.38 3.37
N VAL A 13 -2.72 -10.34 2.74
CA VAL A 13 -3.87 -11.16 3.15
C VAL A 13 -3.58 -12.65 3.02
N LEU A 14 -2.94 -13.08 1.92
CA LEU A 14 -2.52 -14.48 1.75
C LEU A 14 -1.50 -14.92 2.81
N ALA A 15 -0.71 -14.00 3.34
CA ALA A 15 0.25 -14.24 4.43
C ALA A 15 -0.38 -14.21 5.84
N GLY A 16 -1.70 -14.02 5.95
CA GLY A 16 -2.44 -14.02 7.22
C GLY A 16 -2.74 -12.63 7.79
N ALA A 17 -2.45 -11.56 7.05
CA ALA A 17 -2.89 -10.23 7.43
C ALA A 17 -4.40 -10.05 7.29
N THR A 18 -4.96 -9.10 8.04
CA THR A 18 -6.36 -8.68 7.92
C THR A 18 -6.48 -7.42 7.08
N LEU A 19 -7.14 -7.50 5.91
CA LEU A 19 -7.45 -6.32 5.10
C LEU A 19 -8.37 -5.38 5.88
N THR A 20 -7.88 -4.17 6.19
CA THR A 20 -8.61 -3.18 6.99
C THR A 20 -9.29 -2.14 6.10
N LYS A 21 -8.65 -1.78 4.98
CA LYS A 21 -9.19 -0.86 3.98
C LYS A 21 -8.71 -1.28 2.59
N PRO A 22 -9.61 -1.67 1.67
CA PRO A 22 -9.25 -1.90 0.27
C PRO A 22 -8.58 -0.66 -0.33
N ALA A 23 -7.67 -0.88 -1.28
CA ALA A 23 -7.01 0.25 -1.94
C ALA A 23 -7.99 1.06 -2.77
N GLN A 24 -7.75 2.37 -2.80
CA GLN A 24 -8.55 3.33 -3.55
C GLN A 24 -7.77 4.60 -3.80
N LYS A 25 -8.26 5.42 -4.73
CA LYS A 25 -7.77 6.78 -4.89
C LYS A 25 -8.03 7.59 -3.62
N VAL A 26 -7.05 8.38 -3.21
CA VAL A 26 -7.09 9.17 -1.98
C VAL A 26 -6.92 10.65 -2.27
N PHE A 27 -7.35 11.51 -1.34
CA PHE A 27 -7.55 12.95 -1.57
C PHE A 27 -6.30 13.70 -2.04
N TRP A 28 -5.12 13.21 -1.66
CA TRP A 28 -3.84 13.81 -2.03
C TRP A 28 -3.37 13.42 -3.44
N GLY A 29 -4.13 12.58 -4.16
CA GLY A 29 -3.93 12.33 -5.59
C GLY A 29 -3.21 11.03 -5.95
N GLY A 30 -2.90 10.15 -4.98
CA GLY A 30 -2.41 8.79 -5.28
C GLY A 30 -3.39 7.71 -4.85
N TYR A 31 -2.86 6.54 -4.53
CA TYR A 31 -3.62 5.31 -4.36
C TYR A 31 -3.10 4.54 -3.15
N SER A 32 -3.96 4.25 -2.16
CA SER A 32 -3.54 3.53 -0.95
C SER A 32 -4.63 2.67 -0.33
N GLY A 33 -4.17 1.63 0.39
CA GLY A 33 -5.00 0.73 1.20
C GLY A 33 -4.25 0.28 2.46
N TYR A 34 -4.95 -0.42 3.35
CA TYR A 34 -4.44 -0.75 4.69
C TYR A 34 -4.73 -2.19 5.07
N PHE A 35 -3.79 -2.80 5.78
CA PHE A 35 -3.97 -4.10 6.44
C PHE A 35 -3.40 -4.05 7.86
N LYS A 36 -3.82 -5.02 8.69
CA LYS A 36 -3.17 -5.32 9.95
C LYS A 36 -2.39 -6.62 9.84
N ASP A 37 -1.14 -6.63 10.26
CA ASP A 37 -0.36 -7.87 10.32
C ASP A 37 -0.91 -8.83 11.41
N PRO A 38 -0.42 -10.08 11.50
CA PRO A 38 -0.92 -11.05 12.49
C PRO A 38 -0.77 -10.61 13.94
N ASP A 39 0.18 -9.71 14.24
CA ASP A 39 0.39 -9.14 15.57
C ASP A 39 -0.49 -7.92 15.83
N GLY A 40 -1.23 -7.46 14.81
CA GLY A 40 -2.20 -6.38 14.89
C GLY A 40 -1.67 -5.00 14.54
N HIS A 41 -0.43 -4.85 14.07
CA HIS A 41 0.11 -3.56 13.65
C HIS A 41 -0.53 -3.12 12.33
N LEU A 42 -0.90 -1.85 12.24
CA LEU A 42 -1.52 -1.28 11.04
C LEU A 42 -0.44 -0.82 10.05
N TRP A 43 -0.57 -1.28 8.80
CA TRP A 43 0.29 -0.91 7.69
C TRP A 43 -0.51 -0.20 6.60
N GLU A 44 0.08 0.82 5.99
CA GLU A 44 -0.39 1.42 4.74
C GLU A 44 0.50 0.96 3.59
N VAL A 45 -0.13 0.54 2.48
CA VAL A 45 0.53 0.38 1.20
C VAL A 45 0.05 1.50 0.30
N ALA A 46 0.98 2.29 -0.22
CA ALA A 46 0.66 3.49 -1.00
C ALA A 46 1.53 3.61 -2.25
N TYR A 47 0.89 3.99 -3.35
CA TYR A 47 1.54 4.56 -4.51
C TYR A 47 1.39 6.08 -4.46
N ASN A 48 2.50 6.76 -4.17
CA ASN A 48 2.59 8.21 -4.13
C ASN A 48 3.39 8.73 -5.34
N PRO A 49 2.72 9.27 -6.38
CA PRO A 49 3.40 9.75 -7.58
C PRO A 49 4.15 11.07 -7.37
N PHE A 50 4.06 11.68 -6.19
CA PHE A 50 4.67 12.97 -5.87
C PHE A 50 5.96 12.84 -5.06
N VAL A 51 6.37 11.61 -4.72
CA VAL A 51 7.57 11.34 -3.95
C VAL A 51 8.46 10.38 -4.73
N TRP A 52 9.66 10.84 -5.05
CA TRP A 52 10.73 9.99 -5.55
C TRP A 52 11.30 9.16 -4.40
N ILE A 53 11.33 7.84 -4.58
CA ILE A 53 11.84 6.88 -3.58
C ILE A 53 13.17 6.23 -3.99
N GLY A 54 13.68 6.58 -5.17
CA GLY A 54 14.94 6.05 -5.72
C GLY A 54 16.14 6.95 -5.42
N PRO A 55 17.34 6.55 -5.87
CA PRO A 55 18.50 7.45 -5.91
C PRO A 55 18.25 8.59 -6.90
N GLU A 56 18.86 9.76 -6.71
CA GLU A 56 18.86 10.80 -7.75
C GLU A 56 19.57 10.26 -9.01
N ASP A 57 19.03 10.59 -10.20
CA ASP A 57 19.75 10.35 -11.45
C ASP A 57 21.00 11.25 -11.46
N GLU A 58 22.18 10.71 -11.80
CA GLU A 58 23.43 11.49 -11.97
C GLU A 58 23.37 12.49 -13.14
#